data_AF-A0A7S2M8Q2-F1
#
_entry.id   AF-A0A7S2M8Q2-F1
#
_cell.length_a   1.000
_cell.length_b   1.000
_cell.length_c   1.000
_cell.angle_alpha   90.00
_cell.angle_beta   90.00
_cell.angle_gamma   90.00
#
_symmetry.space_group_name_H-M   'P 1'
#
loop_
_entity.id
_entity.type
_entity.pdbx_description
1 polymer ?
#
loop_
_entity_poly.entity_id
_entity_poly.type
_entity_poly.pdbx_seq_one_letter_code
_entity_poly.pdbx_strand_id
1 'polypeptide(L)'
;MGSAAAARAVGAGALRRKILDAVETAIKAEGKGAAGRRQGGLLCFAALAAGLGRAFEPYALKCLPLLLASCADDKKEVQLAGQKAAKTVVAEVGTNGLKMMVKPVLEGIRDKRWRTQLSAIELLTTIVTELAESAPKRLAMILPQ
;
A
#
# COMPACT_ATOMS: atom_id res chain seq x y z
N MET A 1 -32.29 -19.47 -7.72
CA MET A 1 -31.27 -19.30 -6.66
C MET A 1 -30.23 -18.18 -6.93
N GLY A 2 -30.41 -17.30 -7.93
CA GLY A 2 -29.38 -16.30 -8.31
C GLY A 2 -29.43 -14.95 -7.57
N SER A 3 -30.59 -14.52 -7.06
CA SER A 3 -30.76 -13.18 -6.48
C SER A 3 -30.14 -13.02 -5.08
N ALA A 4 -30.16 -14.06 -4.24
CA ALA A 4 -29.56 -14.01 -2.91
C ALA A 4 -28.02 -14.02 -2.93
N ALA A 5 -27.41 -14.74 -3.89
CA ALA A 5 -25.96 -14.72 -4.11
C ALA A 5 -25.49 -13.35 -4.63
N ALA A 6 -26.24 -12.76 -5.56
CA ALA A 6 -25.97 -11.40 -6.05
C ALA A 6 -26.10 -10.36 -4.93
N ALA A 7 -27.15 -10.41 -4.11
CA ALA A 7 -27.33 -9.50 -2.97
C ALA A 7 -26.19 -9.61 -1.93
N ARG A 8 -25.71 -10.83 -1.64
CA ARG A 8 -24.57 -11.06 -0.75
C ARG A 8 -23.25 -10.55 -1.35
N ALA A 9 -23.01 -10.76 -2.64
CA ALA A 9 -21.83 -10.25 -3.33
C ALA A 9 -21.82 -8.72 -3.40
N VAL A 10 -22.98 -8.09 -3.64
CA VAL A 10 -23.15 -6.63 -3.61
C VAL A 10 -22.92 -6.09 -2.20
N GLY A 11 -23.43 -6.77 -1.17
CA GLY A 11 -23.18 -6.41 0.23
C GLY A 11 -21.70 -6.46 0.62
N ALA A 12 -20.99 -7.52 0.23
CA ALA A 12 -19.55 -7.66 0.48
C ALA A 12 -18.72 -6.60 -0.28
N GLY A 13 -19.08 -6.30 -1.52
CA GLY A 13 -18.42 -5.25 -2.31
C GLY A 13 -18.68 -3.84 -1.77
N ALA A 14 -19.88 -3.55 -1.27
CA ALA A 14 -20.21 -2.28 -0.65
C ALA A 14 -19.50 -2.10 0.70
N LEU A 15 -19.44 -3.14 1.52
CA LEU A 15 -18.72 -3.14 2.78
C LEU A 15 -17.22 -2.89 2.56
N ARG A 16 -16.62 -3.56 1.57
CA ARG A 16 -15.24 -3.35 1.17
C ARG A 16 -14.96 -1.88 0.83
N ARG A 17 -15.79 -1.25 0.00
CA ARG A 17 -15.62 0.17 -0.35
C ARG A 17 -15.71 1.07 0.88
N LYS A 18 -16.74 0.89 1.72
CA LYS A 18 -16.92 1.68 2.93
C LYS A 18 -15.73 1.59 3.90
N ILE A 19 -15.16 0.39 4.08
CA ILE A 19 -13.98 0.20 4.92
C ILE A 19 -12.79 0.97 4.35
N LEU A 20 -12.57 0.90 3.04
CA LEU A 20 -11.44 1.56 2.39
C LEU A 20 -11.56 3.08 2.43
N ASP A 21 -12.76 3.61 2.20
CA ASP A 21 -13.04 5.05 2.32
C ASP A 21 -12.84 5.54 3.76
N ALA A 22 -13.28 4.76 4.75
CA ALA A 22 -13.09 5.06 6.16
C ALA A 22 -11.60 5.06 6.54
N VAL A 23 -10.83 4.09 6.06
CA VAL A 23 -9.38 4.02 6.28
C VAL A 23 -8.68 5.22 5.64
N GLU A 24 -9.01 5.57 4.39
CA GLU A 24 -8.45 6.73 3.70
C GLU A 24 -8.77 8.04 4.46
N THR A 25 -9.99 8.17 4.97
CA THR A 25 -10.42 9.30 5.79
C THR A 25 -9.67 9.37 7.12
N ALA A 26 -9.43 8.23 7.76
CA ALA A 26 -8.67 8.15 9.01
C ALA A 26 -7.20 8.56 8.80
N ILE A 27 -6.57 8.14 7.71
CA ILE A 27 -5.18 8.52 7.35
C ILE A 27 -5.07 10.03 7.09
N LYS A 28 -6.12 10.65 6.55
CA LYS A 28 -6.18 12.09 6.28
C LYS A 28 -6.72 12.92 7.45
N ALA A 29 -6.90 12.33 8.64
CA ALA A 29 -7.49 13.05 9.76
C ALA A 29 -6.64 14.24 10.22
N GLU A 30 -7.31 15.35 10.51
CA GLU A 30 -6.72 16.60 11.00
C GLU A 30 -7.34 17.03 12.35
N GLY A 31 -6.68 17.95 13.06
CA GLY A 31 -7.15 18.49 14.34
C GLY A 31 -6.66 17.77 15.60
N LYS A 32 -7.24 18.12 16.75
CA LYS A 32 -6.86 17.54 18.06
C LYS A 32 -7.13 16.04 18.11
N GLY A 33 -6.12 15.27 18.52
CA GLY A 33 -6.20 13.81 18.60
C GLY A 33 -6.15 13.10 17.23
N ALA A 34 -5.87 13.82 16.15
CA ALA A 34 -5.84 13.23 14.81
C ALA A 34 -4.66 12.28 14.57
N ALA A 35 -3.54 12.47 15.29
CA ALA A 35 -2.35 11.61 15.17
C ALA A 35 -2.68 10.12 15.39
N GLY A 36 -3.42 9.81 16.46
CA GLY A 36 -3.86 8.44 16.74
C GLY A 36 -4.80 7.88 15.67
N ARG A 37 -5.67 8.73 15.07
CA ARG A 37 -6.53 8.31 13.95
C ARG A 37 -5.73 8.01 12.70
N ARG A 38 -4.74 8.85 12.36
CA ARG A 38 -3.85 8.62 11.21
C ARG A 38 -3.03 7.36 11.40
N GLN A 39 -2.42 7.19 12.57
CA GLN A 39 -1.68 5.98 12.92
C GLN A 39 -2.57 4.73 12.82
N GLY A 40 -3.76 4.76 13.42
CA GLY A 40 -4.71 3.64 13.35
C GLY A 40 -5.15 3.33 11.92
N GLY A 41 -5.41 4.36 11.11
CA GLY A 41 -5.72 4.20 9.68
C GLY A 41 -4.59 3.52 8.92
N LEU A 42 -3.35 3.95 9.11
CA LEU A 42 -2.17 3.36 8.46
C LEU A 42 -1.93 1.91 8.89
N LEU A 43 -2.09 1.60 10.18
CA LEU A 43 -1.96 0.22 10.68
C LEU A 43 -3.07 -0.68 10.16
N CYS A 44 -4.31 -0.18 10.08
CA CYS A 44 -5.42 -0.91 9.47
C CYS A 44 -5.15 -1.16 7.99
N PHE A 45 -4.64 -0.15 7.27
CA PHE A 45 -4.25 -0.29 5.87
C PHE A 45 -3.19 -1.38 5.68
N ALA A 46 -2.15 -1.39 6.52
CA ALA A 46 -1.12 -2.42 6.50
C ALA A 46 -1.71 -3.82 6.75
N ALA A 47 -2.59 -3.95 7.74
CA ALA A 47 -3.24 -5.22 8.05
C ALA A 47 -4.15 -5.71 6.91
N LEU A 48 -4.87 -4.80 6.25
CA LEU A 48 -5.70 -5.13 5.09
C LEU A 48 -4.84 -5.56 3.90
N ALA A 49 -3.72 -4.88 3.64
CA ALA A 49 -2.79 -5.26 2.59
C ALA A 49 -2.23 -6.68 2.83
N ALA A 50 -1.76 -6.97 4.04
CA ALA A 50 -1.26 -8.29 4.41
C ALA A 50 -2.34 -9.39 4.38
N GLY A 51 -3.56 -9.08 4.84
CA GLY A 51 -4.64 -10.07 4.92
C GLY A 51 -5.31 -10.39 3.58
N LEU A 52 -5.36 -9.43 2.66
CA LEU A 52 -6.05 -9.57 1.36
C LEU A 52 -5.08 -9.81 0.19
N GLY A 53 -3.78 -9.56 0.38
CA GLY A 53 -2.74 -9.75 -0.61
C GLY A 53 -3.07 -9.12 -1.96
N ARG A 54 -2.94 -9.90 -3.04
CA ARG A 54 -3.19 -9.44 -4.42
C ARG A 54 -4.61 -8.91 -4.66
N ALA A 55 -5.62 -9.35 -3.91
CA ALA A 55 -6.96 -8.79 -4.06
C ALA A 55 -6.99 -7.29 -3.71
N PHE A 56 -6.06 -6.81 -2.89
CA PHE A 56 -5.93 -5.43 -2.44
C PHE A 56 -5.08 -4.55 -3.38
N GLU A 57 -4.42 -5.14 -4.37
CA GLU A 57 -3.44 -4.48 -5.23
C GLU A 57 -3.93 -3.17 -5.88
N PRO A 58 -5.16 -3.07 -6.45
CA PRO A 58 -5.63 -1.81 -7.04
C PRO A 58 -5.72 -0.66 -6.02
N TYR A 59 -6.05 -0.99 -4.78
CA TYR A 59 -6.17 -0.01 -3.70
C TYR A 59 -4.81 0.37 -3.12
N ALA A 60 -3.91 -0.61 -2.98
CA ALA A 60 -2.52 -0.39 -2.62
C ALA A 60 -1.83 0.59 -3.58
N LEU A 61 -1.99 0.37 -4.89
CA LEU A 61 -1.46 1.26 -5.93
C LEU A 61 -2.00 2.68 -5.80
N LYS A 62 -3.31 2.84 -5.62
CA LYS A 62 -3.96 4.15 -5.49
C LYS A 62 -3.49 4.91 -4.24
N CYS A 63 -3.29 4.21 -3.12
CA CYS A 63 -2.99 4.86 -1.84
C CYS A 63 -1.49 5.08 -1.60
N LEU A 64 -0.60 4.50 -2.41
CA LEU A 64 0.84 4.61 -2.23
C LEU A 64 1.36 6.06 -2.03
N PRO A 65 0.90 7.08 -2.79
CA PRO A 65 1.32 8.47 -2.55
C PRO A 65 0.94 8.98 -1.16
N LEU A 66 -0.23 8.58 -0.65
CA LEU A 66 -0.69 8.95 0.69
C LEU A 66 0.17 8.28 1.79
N LEU A 67 0.56 7.02 1.58
CA LEU A 67 1.46 6.31 2.50
C LEU A 67 2.85 6.97 2.54
N LEU A 68 3.40 7.31 1.37
CA LEU A 68 4.67 8.04 1.25
C LEU A 68 4.61 9.40 1.96
N ALA A 69 3.53 10.16 1.78
CA ALA A 69 3.34 11.43 2.48
C ALA A 69 3.25 11.26 4.01
N SER A 70 2.69 10.15 4.48
CA SER A 70 2.57 9.82 5.91
C SER A 70 3.92 9.50 6.56
N CYS A 71 4.92 9.09 5.79
CA CYS A 71 6.30 8.91 6.29
C CYS A 71 6.96 10.24 6.70
N ALA A 72 6.43 11.37 6.22
CA ALA A 72 6.89 12.71 6.58
C ALA A 72 5.95 13.45 7.54
N ASP A 73 5.02 12.73 8.20
CA ASP A 73 4.14 13.29 9.24
C ASP A 73 4.96 13.92 10.39
N ASP A 74 4.42 14.89 11.12
CA ASP A 74 5.12 15.51 12.25
C ASP A 74 5.25 14.55 13.46
N LYS A 75 4.35 13.57 13.57
CA LYS A 75 4.32 12.63 14.70
C LYS A 75 5.05 11.34 14.34
N LYS A 76 6.07 11.01 15.13
CA LYS A 76 6.92 9.81 14.95
C LYS A 76 6.12 8.51 14.84
N GLU A 77 5.07 8.37 15.64
CA GLU A 77 4.17 7.21 15.61
C GLU A 77 3.44 7.04 14.27
N VAL A 78 3.02 8.14 13.64
CA VAL A 78 2.40 8.14 12.32
C VAL A 78 3.44 7.86 11.23
N GLN A 79 4.65 8.43 11.36
CA GLN A 79 5.76 8.15 10.43
C GLN A 79 6.08 6.65 10.38
N LEU A 80 6.23 6.01 11.54
CA LEU A 80 6.53 4.58 11.64
C LEU A 80 5.39 3.72 11.08
N ALA A 81 4.14 4.09 11.35
CA ALA A 81 2.98 3.41 10.79
C ALA A 81 2.91 3.56 9.25
N GLY A 82 3.26 4.73 8.71
CA GLY A 82 3.33 5.00 7.27
C GLY A 82 4.40 4.15 6.59
N GLN A 83 5.60 4.11 7.17
CA GLN A 83 6.69 3.26 6.67
C GLN A 83 6.32 1.78 6.69
N LYS A 84 5.70 1.32 7.79
CA LYS A 84 5.21 -0.06 7.89
C LYS A 84 4.18 -0.36 6.81
N ALA A 85 3.17 0.49 6.65
CA ALA A 85 2.13 0.32 5.65
C ALA A 85 2.69 0.27 4.22
N ALA A 86 3.59 1.19 3.88
CA ALA A 86 4.20 1.23 2.55
C ALA A 86 5.06 -0.01 2.26
N LYS A 87 5.85 -0.47 3.24
CA LYS A 87 6.66 -1.70 3.11
C LYS A 87 5.80 -2.95 2.96
N THR A 88 4.75 -3.08 3.78
CA THR A 88 3.78 -4.18 3.66
C THR A 88 3.11 -4.19 2.29
N VAL A 89 2.72 -3.02 1.78
CA VAL A 89 2.15 -2.92 0.43
C VAL A 89 3.10 -3.44 -0.64
N VAL A 90 4.36 -3.04 -0.63
CA VAL A 90 5.33 -3.50 -1.62
C VAL A 90 5.51 -5.03 -1.54
N ALA A 91 5.53 -5.61 -0.34
CA ALA A 91 5.66 -7.06 -0.16
C ALA A 91 4.46 -7.87 -0.69
N GLU A 92 3.24 -7.31 -0.65
CA GLU A 92 2.01 -8.02 -1.00
C GLU A 92 1.58 -7.87 -2.46
N VAL A 93 2.21 -6.95 -3.19
CA VAL A 93 1.85 -6.58 -4.56
C VAL A 93 2.59 -7.44 -5.59
N GLY A 94 1.89 -7.87 -6.65
CA GLY A 94 2.51 -8.67 -7.70
C GLY A 94 3.52 -7.88 -8.55
N THR A 95 4.35 -8.60 -9.32
CA THR A 95 5.39 -8.01 -10.21
C THR A 95 4.87 -6.89 -11.11
N ASN A 96 3.65 -7.00 -11.64
CA ASN A 96 3.07 -5.96 -12.49
C ASN A 96 2.68 -4.71 -11.69
N GLY A 97 2.05 -4.87 -10.52
CA GLY A 97 1.80 -3.74 -9.62
C GLY A 97 3.08 -3.07 -9.16
N LEU A 98 4.13 -3.83 -8.85
CA LEU A 98 5.45 -3.28 -8.50
C LEU A 98 6.00 -2.38 -9.60
N LYS A 99 5.90 -2.79 -10.87
CA LYS A 99 6.27 -1.94 -12.02
C LYS A 99 5.46 -0.64 -12.07
N MET A 100 4.17 -0.70 -11.74
CA MET A 100 3.30 0.48 -11.68
C MET A 100 3.66 1.42 -10.51
N MET A 101 4.20 0.88 -9.41
CA MET A 101 4.63 1.67 -8.25
C MET A 101 5.91 2.46 -8.49
N VAL A 102 6.74 2.08 -9.47
CA VAL A 102 8.02 2.76 -9.74
C VAL A 102 7.82 4.25 -9.98
N LYS A 103 6.85 4.64 -10.81
CA LYS A 103 6.60 6.06 -11.12
C LYS A 103 6.26 6.90 -9.87
N PRO A 104 5.22 6.56 -9.07
CA PRO A 104 4.90 7.32 -7.86
C PRO A 104 6.03 7.29 -6.81
N VAL A 105 6.82 6.22 -6.74
CA VAL A 105 8.01 6.20 -5.87
C VAL A 105 9.08 7.18 -6.36
N LEU A 106 9.38 7.22 -7.67
CA LEU A 106 10.31 8.19 -8.24
C LEU A 106 9.85 9.64 -8.03
N GLU A 107 8.54 9.89 -8.08
CA GLU A 107 7.96 11.19 -7.70
C GLU A 107 8.21 11.50 -6.21
N GLY A 108 8.06 10.50 -5.32
CA GLY A 108 8.38 10.62 -3.90
C GLY A 108 9.85 10.94 -3.61
N ILE A 109 10.79 10.45 -4.42
CA ILE A 109 12.23 10.80 -4.33
C ILE A 109 12.45 12.29 -4.61
N ARG A 110 11.56 12.92 -5.38
CA ARG A 110 11.61 14.35 -5.72
C ARG A 110 10.76 15.23 -4.79
N ASP A 111 10.15 14.67 -3.73
CA ASP A 111 9.38 15.44 -2.75
C ASP A 111 10.29 16.44 -2.01
N LYS A 112 9.73 17.59 -1.62
CA LYS A 112 10.47 18.63 -0.88
C LYS A 112 10.86 18.19 0.53
N ARG A 113 10.13 17.24 1.11
CA ARG A 113 10.33 16.72 2.47
C ARG A 113 11.33 15.58 2.44
N TRP A 114 12.49 15.78 3.06
CA TRP A 114 13.58 14.79 3.09
C TRP A 114 13.15 13.41 3.59
N ARG A 115 12.19 13.34 4.51
CA ARG A 115 11.67 12.06 5.05
C ARG A 115 10.89 11.27 3.99
N THR A 116 10.09 11.94 3.17
CA THR A 116 9.41 11.30 2.03
C THR A 116 10.44 10.78 1.04
N GLN A 117 11.46 11.58 0.73
CA GLN A 117 12.54 11.17 -0.18
C GLN A 117 13.26 9.93 0.32
N LEU A 118 13.66 9.90 1.59
CA LEU A 118 14.31 8.76 2.21
C LEU A 118 13.44 7.50 2.13
N SER A 119 12.16 7.59 2.54
CA SER A 119 11.24 6.46 2.46
C SER A 119 10.99 5.99 1.02
N ALA A 120 10.95 6.91 0.05
CA ALA A 120 10.82 6.56 -1.36
C ALA A 120 12.07 5.82 -1.89
N ILE A 121 13.28 6.24 -1.50
CA ILE A 121 14.53 5.55 -1.85
C ILE A 121 14.55 4.13 -1.24
N GLU A 122 14.16 3.99 0.02
CA GLU A 122 14.06 2.68 0.68
C GLU A 122 13.08 1.76 -0.06
N LEU A 123 11.88 2.25 -0.38
CA LEU A 123 10.88 1.46 -1.11
C LEU A 123 11.34 1.12 -2.53
N LEU A 124 12.01 2.05 -3.22
CA LEU A 124 12.55 1.77 -4.56
C LEU A 124 13.57 0.62 -4.50
N THR A 125 14.44 0.64 -3.50
CA THR A 125 15.39 -0.45 -3.25
C THR A 125 14.65 -1.77 -3.08
N THR A 126 13.63 -1.83 -2.21
CA THR A 126 12.81 -3.03 -2.01
C THR A 126 12.14 -3.49 -3.31
N ILE A 127 11.52 -2.59 -4.06
CA ILE A 127 10.86 -2.91 -5.34
C ILE A 127 11.86 -3.52 -6.34
N VAL A 128 13.04 -2.92 -6.49
CA VAL A 128 14.06 -3.41 -7.43
C VAL A 128 14.57 -4.79 -7.02
N THR A 129 14.82 -5.01 -5.73
CA THR A 129 15.21 -6.33 -5.21
C THR A 129 14.15 -7.39 -5.51
N GLU A 130 12.87 -7.12 -5.21
CA GLU A 130 11.76 -8.05 -5.48
C GLU A 130 11.63 -8.36 -6.99
N LEU A 131 11.76 -7.34 -7.84
CA LEU A 131 11.74 -7.52 -9.29
C LEU A 131 12.92 -8.37 -9.77
N ALA A 132 14.13 -8.13 -9.25
CA ALA A 132 15.32 -8.89 -9.60
C ALA A 132 15.20 -10.37 -9.20
N GLU A 133 14.68 -10.67 -8.00
CA GLU A 133 14.46 -12.05 -7.55
C GLU A 133 13.40 -12.80 -8.37
N SER A 134 12.44 -12.06 -8.93
CA SER A 134 11.38 -12.65 -9.74
C SER A 134 11.84 -13.08 -11.14
N ALA A 135 12.97 -12.57 -11.65
CA ALA A 135 13.46 -12.85 -13.00
C ALA A 135 14.08 -14.26 -13.16
N PRO A 136 15.02 -14.73 -12.31
CA PRO A 136 15.56 -16.09 -12.40
C PRO A 136 14.49 -17.17 -12.24
N LYS A 137 13.51 -16.95 -11.33
CA LYS A 137 12.39 -17.88 -11.10
C LYS A 137 11.58 -18.13 -12.37
N ARG A 138 11.40 -17.11 -13.22
CA ARG A 138 10.68 -17.23 -14.50
C ARG A 138 11.51 -17.90 -15.59
N LEU A 139 12.82 -17.66 -15.63
CA LEU A 139 13.72 -18.32 -16.58
C LEU A 139 13.82 -19.83 -16.30
N ALA A 140 13.92 -20.21 -15.04
CA ALA A 140 13.97 -21.63 -14.64
C ALA A 140 12.72 -22.43 -15.06
N MET A 141 11.55 -21.79 -15.18
CA MET A 141 10.31 -22.45 -15.63
C MET A 141 10.25 -22.72 -17.14
N ILE A 142 11.11 -22.10 -17.95
CA ILE A 142 11.08 -22.19 -19.42
C ILE A 142 12.14 -23.17 -19.95
N LEU A 143 13.10 -23.57 -19.11
CA LEU A 143 14.10 -24.56 -19.50
C LEU A 143 13.47 -25.98 -19.49
N PRO A 144 13.61 -26.75 -20.59
CA PRO A 144 13.25 -28.17 -20.55
C PRO A 144 14.14 -28.91 -19.53
N GLN A 145 13.53 -29.84 -18.77
CA GLN A 145 14.23 -30.67 -17.79
C GLN A 145 15.21 -31.63 -18.45
#